data_AF-A0A1P8BGK4-F1
#
_entry.id   AF-A0A1P8BGK4-F1
#
_cell.length_a   1.000
_cell.length_b   1.000
_cell.length_c   1.000
_cell.angle_alpha   90.00
_cell.angle_beta   90.00
_cell.angle_gamma   90.00
#
_symmetry.space_group_name_H-M   'P 1'
#
loop_
_entity.id
_entity.type
_entity.pdbx_description
1 polymer ?
#
loop_
_entity_poly.entity_id
_entity_poly.type
_entity_poly.pdbx_seq_one_letter_code
_entity_poly.pdbx_strand_id
1 'polypeptide(L)'
;MLLHINRFLPLNIQRISNKFEACKKVGFRTCKLLFWGLLLQGGFSHAPDELTYGVDVTMMRFCGILQRIALSYLVVALVEIFTKDSHEENLSTGRFSIFKSYYWHWIVAASVLVIYLATLYGTYVPDWEFVVYDKDSVLYGKILSVSCGVRGKLNPPCNAVGYVDRQVLGINHMYHHPAWRRSKACTDDSPYEGAIRQDAPSWCRAPFEPEGILSSISAILSTIIGVHFGHIILHLKGHSARLKHWISTGLVLLALGLTLHFTHLMPLNKQLYSFSYICVTSGAAALVFSSLYSLVILKPPH
;
A
#
# COMPACT_ATOMS: atom_id res chain seq x y z
N MET A 1 12.86 6.39 17.45
CA MET A 1 11.68 6.94 16.73
C MET A 1 10.55 5.92 16.56
N LEU A 2 10.82 4.63 16.27
CA LEU A 2 9.80 3.56 16.19
C LEU A 2 9.21 3.08 17.53
N LEU A 3 9.91 3.27 18.66
CA LEU A 3 9.42 2.89 19.99
C LEU A 3 8.35 3.86 20.56
N HIS A 4 8.15 5.03 19.96
CA HIS A 4 7.12 5.99 20.39
C HIS A 4 5.75 5.76 19.73
N ILE A 5 5.67 4.89 18.72
CA ILE A 5 4.42 4.57 18.00
C ILE A 5 3.56 3.54 18.77
N ASN A 6 4.18 2.69 19.60
CA ASN A 6 3.47 1.70 20.43
C ASN A 6 2.58 2.32 21.53
N ARG A 7 2.65 3.63 21.76
CA ARG A 7 1.74 4.34 22.68
C ARG A 7 0.48 4.93 22.02
N PHE A 8 0.32 4.86 20.69
CA PHE A 8 -0.71 5.65 20.01
C PHE A 8 -1.94 4.92 19.47
N LEU A 9 -1.97 3.59 19.37
CA LEU A 9 -3.15 2.88 18.84
C LEU A 9 -4.00 2.12 19.89
N PRO A 10 -3.46 1.22 20.75
CA PRO A 10 -4.35 0.41 21.59
C PRO A 10 -4.74 1.11 22.91
N LEU A 11 -3.87 1.93 23.49
CA LEU A 11 -4.05 2.40 24.88
C LEU A 11 -4.98 3.61 25.04
N ASN A 12 -5.23 4.40 23.99
CA ASN A 12 -6.02 5.64 24.13
C ASN A 12 -7.42 5.56 23.48
N ILE A 13 -7.78 4.42 22.89
CA ILE A 13 -9.14 4.11 22.37
C ILE A 13 -9.92 3.25 23.38
N GLN A 14 -9.22 2.52 24.26
CA GLN A 14 -9.85 1.75 25.33
C GLN A 14 -10.70 2.61 26.27
N ARG A 15 -10.36 3.90 26.46
CA ARG A 15 -11.00 4.79 27.43
C ARG A 15 -12.17 5.64 26.91
N ILE A 16 -12.51 5.55 25.62
CA ILE A 16 -13.61 6.34 25.03
C ILE A 16 -14.86 5.45 25.02
N SER A 17 -15.83 5.79 25.87
CA SER A 17 -17.13 5.08 25.95
C SER A 17 -18.04 5.40 24.77
N ASN A 18 -17.89 6.58 24.15
CA ASN A 18 -18.72 7.00 23.02
C ASN A 18 -18.04 6.75 21.66
N LYS A 19 -18.61 5.83 20.87
CA LYS A 19 -18.15 5.52 19.49
C LYS A 19 -18.08 6.76 18.61
N PHE A 20 -19.00 7.71 18.77
CA PHE A 20 -19.03 8.95 17.98
C PHE A 20 -17.78 9.81 18.21
N GLU A 21 -17.38 10.00 19.47
CA GLU A 21 -16.19 10.79 19.81
C GLU A 21 -14.90 10.10 19.33
N ALA A 22 -14.87 8.76 19.37
CA ALA A 22 -13.77 7.99 18.79
C ALA A 22 -13.68 8.19 17.27
N CYS A 23 -14.80 8.08 16.55
CA CYS A 23 -14.86 8.33 15.10
C CYS A 23 -14.43 9.75 14.75
N LYS A 24 -14.88 10.76 15.50
CA LYS A 24 -14.48 12.16 15.32
C LYS A 24 -12.97 12.35 15.47
N LYS A 25 -12.37 11.74 16.49
CA LYS A 25 -10.92 11.81 16.74
C LYS A 25 -10.11 11.12 15.63
N VAL A 26 -10.57 9.96 15.16
CA VAL A 26 -9.96 9.25 14.02
C VAL A 26 -10.07 10.08 12.74
N GLY A 27 -11.25 10.64 12.46
CA GLY A 27 -11.48 11.51 11.32
C GLY A 27 -10.55 12.72 11.33
N PHE A 28 -10.44 13.43 12.45
CA PHE A 28 -9.55 14.59 12.56
C PHE A 28 -8.07 14.23 12.35
N ARG A 29 -7.59 13.11 12.90
CA ARG A 29 -6.22 12.62 12.65
C ARG A 29 -5.99 12.28 11.18
N THR A 30 -6.97 11.64 10.56
CA THR A 30 -6.93 11.30 9.12
C THR A 30 -6.83 12.56 8.27
N CYS A 31 -7.66 13.57 8.54
CA CYS A 31 -7.60 14.86 7.84
C CYS A 31 -6.25 15.55 7.98
N LYS A 32 -5.61 15.49 9.16
CA LYS A 32 -4.24 16.01 9.33
C LYS A 32 -3.23 15.28 8.46
N LEU A 33 -3.29 13.95 8.40
CA LEU A 33 -2.37 13.16 7.58
C LEU A 33 -2.55 13.46 6.09
N LEU A 34 -3.80 13.60 5.63
CA LEU A 34 -4.11 14.01 4.26
C LEU A 34 -3.57 15.41 3.95
N PHE A 35 -3.76 16.36 4.87
CA PHE A 35 -3.26 17.73 4.72
C PHE A 35 -1.73 17.77 4.61
N TRP A 36 -1.02 17.13 5.54
CA TRP A 36 0.45 17.06 5.49
C TRP A 36 0.95 16.28 4.28
N GLY A 37 0.21 15.25 3.84
CA GLY A 37 0.50 14.51 2.62
C GLY A 37 0.45 15.39 1.37
N LEU A 38 -0.61 16.18 1.21
CA LEU A 38 -0.73 17.12 0.10
C LEU A 38 0.34 18.22 0.15
N LEU A 39 0.63 18.75 1.34
CA LEU A 39 1.64 19.79 1.51
C LEU A 39 3.05 19.29 1.16
N LEU A 40 3.42 18.09 1.60
CA LEU A 40 4.74 17.51 1.32
C LEU A 40 4.90 17.03 -0.12
N GLN A 41 3.81 16.65 -0.78
CA GLN A 41 3.84 16.05 -2.10
C GLN A 41 3.59 17.04 -3.23
N GLY A 42 2.75 18.04 -2.99
CA GLY A 42 2.41 19.10 -3.93
C GLY A 42 2.98 20.47 -3.58
N GLY A 43 3.74 20.59 -2.48
CA GLY A 43 4.40 21.82 -2.09
C GLY A 43 5.91 21.80 -2.36
N PHE A 44 6.39 22.84 -3.03
CA PHE A 44 7.73 23.43 -2.84
C PHE A 44 8.98 22.73 -3.39
N SER A 45 8.89 21.60 -4.09
CA SER A 45 10.11 20.98 -4.66
C SER A 45 9.85 20.29 -5.98
N HIS A 46 9.65 21.08 -7.04
CA HIS A 46 9.93 20.63 -8.40
C HIS A 46 11.27 21.25 -8.78
N ALA A 47 12.31 20.40 -8.86
CA ALA A 47 13.72 20.73 -9.04
C ALA A 47 14.44 21.28 -7.78
N PRO A 48 15.31 20.49 -7.11
CA PRO A 48 16.29 21.04 -6.16
C PRO A 48 17.31 21.97 -6.84
N ASP A 49 17.36 21.97 -8.18
CA ASP A 49 18.37 22.64 -8.99
C ASP A 49 17.87 23.93 -9.68
N GLU A 50 16.55 24.21 -9.68
CA GLU A 50 15.98 25.46 -10.19
C GLU A 50 15.29 26.23 -9.04
N LEU A 51 15.76 27.45 -8.77
CA LEU A 51 15.27 28.38 -7.73
C LEU A 51 13.83 28.90 -7.94
N THR A 52 13.00 28.20 -8.72
CA THR A 52 11.62 28.56 -9.03
C THR A 52 10.66 28.03 -7.96
N TYR A 53 10.47 28.82 -6.92
CA TYR A 53 9.48 28.54 -5.88
C TYR A 53 8.06 28.84 -6.39
N GLY A 54 7.27 27.80 -6.61
CA GLY A 54 5.85 27.91 -7.00
C GLY A 54 5.09 26.61 -6.77
N VAL A 55 3.80 26.72 -6.47
CA VAL A 55 2.87 25.57 -6.45
C VAL A 55 2.11 25.58 -7.76
N ASP A 56 2.47 24.68 -8.68
CA ASP A 56 1.65 24.45 -9.88
C ASP A 56 0.49 23.54 -9.52
N VAL A 57 -0.66 24.16 -9.24
CA VAL A 57 -1.90 23.46 -8.86
C VAL A 57 -2.39 22.55 -9.99
N THR A 58 -2.01 22.80 -11.24
CA THR A 58 -2.47 22.03 -12.41
C THR A 58 -1.76 20.69 -12.58
N MET A 59 -0.55 20.54 -12.01
CA MET A 59 0.26 19.31 -12.05
C MET A 59 0.52 18.70 -10.66
N MET A 60 -0.23 19.16 -9.66
CA MET A 60 -0.04 18.73 -8.27
C MET A 60 -0.40 17.25 -8.11
N ARG A 61 0.51 16.45 -7.59
CA ARG A 61 0.25 15.02 -7.31
C ARG A 61 -0.61 14.85 -6.06
N PHE A 62 -1.82 14.28 -6.22
CA PHE A 62 -2.77 14.11 -5.11
C PHE A 62 -2.52 12.87 -4.24
N CYS A 63 -2.16 11.75 -4.86
CA CYS A 63 -2.01 10.46 -4.20
C CYS A 63 -0.55 10.19 -3.81
N GLY A 64 -0.35 9.77 -2.56
CA GLY A 64 0.97 9.62 -1.95
C GLY A 64 1.01 8.68 -0.76
N ILE A 65 2.20 8.48 -0.21
CA ILE A 65 2.43 7.51 0.87
C ILE A 65 1.61 7.91 2.11
N LEU A 66 1.55 9.21 2.44
CA LEU A 66 0.78 9.71 3.59
C LEU A 66 -0.72 9.52 3.38
N GLN A 67 -1.22 9.72 2.16
CA GLN A 67 -2.61 9.54 1.78
C GLN A 67 -3.00 8.06 1.86
N ARG A 68 -2.13 7.16 1.36
CA ARG A 68 -2.28 5.71 1.52
C ARG A 68 -2.38 5.31 3.00
N ILE A 69 -1.44 5.78 3.82
CA ILE A 69 -1.44 5.49 5.27
C ILE A 69 -2.71 6.03 5.94
N ALA A 70 -3.15 7.24 5.58
CA ALA A 70 -4.36 7.86 6.11
C ALA A 70 -5.61 7.03 5.79
N LEU A 71 -5.76 6.56 4.54
CA LEU A 71 -6.87 5.69 4.13
C LEU A 71 -6.88 4.38 4.91
N SER A 72 -5.75 3.67 4.95
CA SER A 72 -5.66 2.40 5.68
C SER A 72 -5.91 2.57 7.17
N TYR A 73 -5.38 3.64 7.77
CA TYR A 73 -5.62 3.97 9.17
C TYR A 73 -7.10 4.21 9.44
N LEU A 74 -7.78 5.02 8.61
CA LEU A 74 -9.20 5.33 8.76
C LEU A 74 -10.04 4.06 8.73
N VAL A 75 -9.86 3.22 7.71
CA VAL A 75 -10.66 2.00 7.55
C VAL A 75 -10.45 1.04 8.72
N VAL A 76 -9.21 0.73 9.06
CA VAL A 76 -8.91 -0.23 10.13
C VAL A 76 -9.33 0.31 11.51
N ALA A 77 -9.15 1.61 11.77
CA ALA A 77 -9.60 2.20 13.03
C ALA A 77 -11.13 2.23 13.16
N LEU A 78 -11.86 2.45 12.07
CA LEU A 78 -13.33 2.35 12.09
C LEU A 78 -13.77 0.93 12.38
N VAL A 79 -13.17 -0.07 11.72
CA VAL A 79 -13.46 -1.49 12.01
C VAL A 79 -13.24 -1.76 13.49
N GLU A 80 -12.08 -1.41 14.05
CA GLU A 80 -11.76 -1.61 15.47
C GLU A 80 -12.79 -0.95 16.41
N ILE A 81 -13.22 0.28 16.13
CA ILE A 81 -14.22 1.00 16.94
C ILE A 81 -15.58 0.29 16.91
N PHE A 82 -16.01 -0.20 15.74
CA PHE A 82 -17.30 -0.85 15.60
C PHE A 82 -17.30 -2.30 16.09
N THR A 83 -16.15 -2.97 16.11
CA THR A 83 -16.03 -4.37 16.54
C THR A 83 -15.67 -4.53 18.02
N LYS A 84 -15.34 -3.42 18.72
CA LYS A 84 -14.90 -3.42 20.13
C LYS A 84 -15.84 -4.18 21.08
N ASP A 85 -17.16 -4.04 20.90
CA ASP A 85 -18.14 -4.65 21.83
C ASP A 85 -18.20 -6.19 21.68
N SER A 86 -17.92 -6.72 20.49
CA SER A 86 -17.91 -8.18 20.24
C SER A 86 -16.70 -8.91 20.85
N HIS A 87 -15.69 -8.14 21.29
CA HIS A 87 -14.40 -8.65 21.75
C HIS A 87 -14.39 -9.04 23.24
N GLU A 88 -15.14 -8.32 24.09
CA GLU A 88 -15.13 -8.57 25.54
C GLU A 88 -15.87 -9.85 25.93
N GLU A 89 -16.84 -10.30 25.12
CA GLU A 89 -17.66 -11.48 25.44
C GLU A 89 -17.02 -12.84 25.04
N ASN A 90 -16.01 -12.86 24.16
CA ASN A 90 -15.57 -14.10 23.47
C ASN A 90 -14.12 -14.56 23.76
N LEU A 91 -13.52 -14.19 24.90
CA LEU A 91 -12.13 -14.58 25.22
C LEU A 91 -12.02 -16.07 25.61
N SER A 92 -12.13 -16.95 24.63
CA SER A 92 -11.90 -18.39 24.79
C SER A 92 -10.41 -18.75 24.65
N THR A 93 -9.93 -19.72 25.43
CA THR A 93 -8.50 -20.11 25.54
C THR A 93 -8.06 -21.06 24.43
N GLY A 94 -8.22 -20.69 23.15
CA GLY A 94 -7.87 -21.53 21.99
C GLY A 94 -6.86 -20.90 21.04
N ARG A 95 -6.04 -21.71 20.34
CA ARG A 95 -5.06 -21.26 19.32
C ARG A 95 -5.72 -20.49 18.15
N PHE A 96 -6.96 -20.85 17.80
CA PHE A 96 -7.77 -20.18 16.79
C PHE A 96 -8.68 -19.07 17.34
N SER A 97 -8.68 -18.87 18.67
CA SER A 97 -9.55 -17.89 19.33
C SER A 97 -9.28 -16.46 18.85
N ILE A 98 -8.02 -16.13 18.55
CA ILE A 98 -7.65 -14.81 18.03
C ILE A 98 -8.28 -14.56 16.66
N PHE A 99 -8.20 -15.52 15.75
CA PHE A 99 -8.85 -15.39 14.44
C PHE A 99 -10.37 -15.29 14.56
N LYS A 100 -10.97 -16.04 15.49
CA LYS A 100 -12.41 -15.97 15.78
C LYS A 100 -12.80 -14.63 16.41
N SER A 101 -11.95 -14.08 17.26
CA SER A 101 -12.20 -12.81 17.96
C SER A 101 -12.10 -11.62 17.00
N TYR A 102 -11.12 -11.62 16.09
CA TYR A 102 -10.92 -10.57 15.08
C TYR A 102 -11.53 -10.90 13.71
N TYR A 103 -12.59 -11.72 13.65
CA TYR A 103 -13.12 -12.21 12.37
C TYR A 103 -13.62 -11.09 11.45
N TRP A 104 -14.16 -9.99 12.00
CA TRP A 104 -14.60 -8.82 11.24
C TRP A 104 -13.45 -8.16 10.46
N HIS A 105 -12.24 -8.12 11.01
CA HIS A 105 -11.07 -7.61 10.29
C HIS A 105 -10.77 -8.48 9.08
N TRP A 106 -10.87 -9.81 9.22
CA TRP A 106 -10.67 -10.75 8.12
C TRP A 106 -11.80 -10.71 7.08
N ILE A 107 -13.04 -10.43 7.48
CA ILE A 107 -14.16 -10.17 6.55
C ILE A 107 -13.87 -8.93 5.70
N VAL A 108 -13.44 -7.83 6.33
CA VAL A 108 -13.08 -6.60 5.61
C VAL A 108 -11.87 -6.83 4.72
N ALA A 109 -10.87 -7.59 5.16
CA ALA A 109 -9.75 -7.97 4.30
C ALA A 109 -10.20 -8.80 3.10
N ALA A 110 -11.09 -9.79 3.29
CA ALA A 110 -11.61 -10.60 2.21
C ALA A 110 -12.43 -9.75 1.21
N SER A 111 -13.27 -8.83 1.69
CA SER A 111 -14.06 -7.96 0.81
C SER A 111 -13.18 -7.01 0.01
N VAL A 112 -12.18 -6.38 0.65
CA VAL A 112 -11.18 -5.53 -0.03
C VAL A 112 -10.41 -6.33 -1.08
N LEU A 113 -9.99 -7.56 -0.76
CA LEU A 113 -9.28 -8.43 -1.69
C LEU A 113 -10.16 -8.80 -2.90
N VAL A 114 -11.42 -9.15 -2.68
CA VAL A 114 -12.36 -9.47 -3.76
C VAL A 114 -12.57 -8.26 -4.66
N ILE A 115 -12.81 -7.07 -4.10
CA ILE A 115 -12.96 -5.83 -4.87
C ILE A 115 -11.70 -5.53 -5.68
N TYR A 116 -10.52 -5.67 -5.07
CA TYR A 116 -9.25 -5.45 -5.74
C TYR A 116 -9.07 -6.42 -6.91
N LEU A 117 -9.25 -7.72 -6.71
CA LEU A 117 -9.09 -8.74 -7.75
C LEU A 117 -10.15 -8.59 -8.86
N ALA A 118 -11.40 -8.32 -8.50
CA ALA A 118 -12.47 -8.07 -9.46
C ALA A 118 -12.16 -6.85 -10.34
N THR A 119 -11.66 -5.77 -9.76
CA THR A 119 -11.25 -4.58 -10.52
C THR A 119 -10.02 -4.87 -11.37
N LEU A 120 -9.04 -5.60 -10.83
CA LEU A 120 -7.77 -5.88 -11.49
C LEU A 120 -7.93 -6.75 -12.75
N TYR A 121 -8.78 -7.78 -12.70
CA TYR A 121 -9.01 -8.71 -13.81
C TYR A 121 -10.26 -8.41 -14.64
N GLY A 122 -11.28 -7.79 -14.04
CA GLY A 122 -12.56 -7.52 -14.70
C GLY A 122 -12.56 -6.28 -15.58
N THR A 123 -11.75 -5.27 -15.25
CA THR A 123 -11.74 -3.98 -15.97
C THR A 123 -11.08 -4.10 -17.34
N TYR A 124 -11.74 -3.58 -18.37
CA TYR A 124 -11.17 -3.41 -19.70
C TYR A 124 -10.35 -2.14 -19.78
N VAL A 125 -9.12 -2.26 -20.28
CA VAL A 125 -8.22 -1.11 -20.47
C VAL A 125 -8.18 -0.77 -21.95
N PRO A 126 -8.86 0.32 -22.37
CA PRO A 126 -8.80 0.79 -23.74
C PRO A 126 -7.45 1.45 -24.05
N ASP A 127 -7.24 1.71 -25.32
CA ASP A 127 -6.13 2.52 -25.82
C ASP A 127 -6.27 3.96 -25.28
N TRP A 128 -5.14 4.60 -25.01
CA TRP A 128 -5.13 5.91 -24.38
C TRP A 128 -3.93 6.75 -24.84
N GLU A 129 -4.04 8.06 -24.67
CA GLU A 129 -3.03 9.02 -25.11
C GLU A 129 -2.59 9.92 -23.95
N PHE A 130 -1.36 10.42 -24.02
CA PHE A 130 -0.83 11.35 -23.04
C PHE A 130 0.17 12.33 -23.64
N VAL A 131 0.32 13.48 -22.99
CA VAL A 131 1.30 14.52 -23.36
C VAL A 131 2.59 14.30 -22.59
N VAL A 132 3.73 14.46 -23.27
CA VAL A 132 5.06 14.40 -22.64
C VAL A 132 5.38 15.75 -22.01
N TYR A 133 5.56 15.77 -20.69
CA TYR A 133 5.91 16.97 -19.90
C TYR A 133 7.40 17.08 -19.55
N ASP A 134 8.22 16.16 -20.03
CA ASP A 134 9.67 16.16 -19.81
C ASP A 134 10.31 17.26 -20.68
N LYS A 135 10.71 18.38 -20.07
CA LYS A 135 11.26 19.58 -20.76
C LYS A 135 12.58 19.29 -21.48
N ASP A 136 13.35 18.34 -20.97
CA ASP A 136 14.64 17.94 -21.55
C ASP A 136 14.45 16.98 -22.73
N SER A 137 13.22 16.51 -22.95
CA SER A 137 12.89 15.63 -24.07
C SER A 137 12.58 16.42 -25.34
N VAL A 138 13.13 15.97 -26.47
CA VAL A 138 12.75 16.43 -27.83
C VAL A 138 11.26 16.19 -28.14
N LEU A 139 10.59 15.37 -27.32
CA LEU A 139 9.16 15.07 -27.43
C LEU A 139 8.29 15.94 -26.52
N TYR A 140 8.85 16.94 -25.82
CA TYR A 140 8.08 17.84 -24.97
C TYR A 140 6.86 18.43 -25.70
N GLY A 141 5.69 18.35 -25.07
CA GLY A 141 4.42 18.82 -25.63
C GLY A 141 3.80 17.95 -26.73
N LYS A 142 4.46 16.84 -27.13
CA LYS A 142 3.88 15.90 -28.10
C LYS A 142 2.92 14.92 -27.41
N ILE A 143 1.88 14.55 -28.15
CA ILE A 143 0.91 13.53 -27.76
C ILE A 143 1.45 12.17 -28.22
N LEU A 144 1.54 11.23 -27.28
CA LEU A 144 1.91 9.84 -27.54
C LEU A 144 0.73 8.94 -27.25
N SER A 145 0.49 7.97 -28.12
CA SER A 145 -0.54 6.94 -27.93
C SER A 145 0.05 5.64 -27.36
N VAL A 146 -0.78 4.92 -26.61
CA VAL A 146 -0.49 3.61 -26.05
C VAL A 146 -1.62 2.68 -26.42
N SER A 147 -1.31 1.69 -27.26
CA SER A 147 -2.25 0.63 -27.59
C SER A 147 -2.23 -0.47 -26.53
N CYS A 148 -3.40 -0.74 -25.98
CA CYS A 148 -3.65 -1.68 -24.89
C CYS A 148 -4.66 -2.73 -25.31
N GLY A 149 -5.93 -2.35 -25.52
CA GLY A 149 -7.02 -3.25 -25.92
C GLY A 149 -7.17 -4.55 -25.12
N VAL A 150 -6.85 -4.58 -23.81
CA VAL A 150 -6.71 -5.83 -23.03
C VAL A 150 -7.46 -5.83 -21.69
N ARG A 151 -7.70 -7.02 -21.15
CA ARG A 151 -8.16 -7.27 -19.76
C ARG A 151 -7.12 -8.06 -18.98
N GLY A 152 -7.05 -7.85 -17.66
CA GLY A 152 -6.25 -8.68 -16.76
C GLY A 152 -4.73 -8.62 -16.94
N LYS A 153 -4.20 -7.68 -17.73
CA LYS A 153 -2.76 -7.50 -17.90
C LYS A 153 -2.18 -6.78 -16.69
N LEU A 154 -1.22 -7.40 -16.01
CA LEU A 154 -0.59 -6.85 -14.81
C LEU A 154 0.72 -6.10 -15.09
N ASN A 155 1.20 -6.19 -16.32
CA ASN A 155 2.39 -5.48 -16.75
C ASN A 155 2.04 -4.05 -17.20
N PRO A 156 2.96 -3.09 -17.04
CA PRO A 156 2.83 -1.77 -17.63
C PRO A 156 2.64 -1.85 -19.16
N PRO A 157 2.02 -0.84 -19.77
CA PRO A 157 1.27 0.29 -19.19
C PRO A 157 -0.25 0.05 -19.05
N CYS A 158 -0.70 -1.14 -19.48
CA CYS A 158 -2.10 -1.46 -19.74
C CYS A 158 -2.78 -2.19 -18.57
N ASN A 159 -2.37 -1.90 -17.35
CA ASN A 159 -2.97 -2.51 -16.17
C ASN A 159 -4.19 -1.70 -15.68
N ALA A 160 -5.13 -2.40 -15.06
CA ALA A 160 -6.39 -1.82 -14.58
C ALA A 160 -6.17 -0.77 -13.48
N VAL A 161 -5.16 -0.92 -12.62
CA VAL A 161 -4.81 0.06 -11.56
C VAL A 161 -4.53 1.42 -12.19
N GLY A 162 -3.60 1.48 -13.14
CA GLY A 162 -3.25 2.71 -13.83
C GLY A 162 -4.41 3.28 -14.64
N TYR A 163 -5.30 2.44 -15.18
CA TYR A 163 -6.51 2.92 -15.86
C TYR A 163 -7.47 3.62 -14.90
N VAL A 164 -7.79 2.99 -13.76
CA VAL A 164 -8.68 3.60 -12.75
C VAL A 164 -8.07 4.90 -12.22
N ASP A 165 -6.78 4.92 -11.92
CA ASP A 165 -6.10 6.11 -11.42
C ASP A 165 -6.13 7.25 -12.45
N ARG A 166 -5.94 6.95 -13.74
CA ARG A 166 -6.08 7.94 -14.83
C ARG A 166 -7.48 8.55 -14.92
N GLN A 167 -8.52 7.74 -14.74
CA GLN A 167 -9.90 8.21 -14.84
C GLN A 167 -10.31 9.06 -13.64
N VAL A 168 -9.86 8.70 -12.43
CA VAL A 168 -10.28 9.40 -11.21
C VAL A 168 -9.41 10.60 -10.88
N LEU A 169 -8.08 10.48 -11.03
CA LEU A 169 -7.14 11.55 -10.70
C LEU A 169 -6.88 12.49 -11.88
N GLY A 170 -7.03 12.01 -13.10
CA GLY A 170 -6.57 12.70 -14.31
C GLY A 170 -5.06 12.55 -14.52
N ILE A 171 -4.62 12.67 -15.78
CA ILE A 171 -3.23 12.37 -16.17
C ILE A 171 -2.22 13.36 -15.56
N ASN A 172 -2.62 14.62 -15.39
CA ASN A 172 -1.77 15.69 -14.88
C ASN A 172 -1.44 15.56 -13.39
N HIS A 173 -2.25 14.84 -12.62
CA HIS A 173 -2.08 14.69 -11.17
C HIS A 173 -1.42 13.35 -10.79
N MET A 174 -0.89 12.63 -11.78
CA MET A 174 -0.17 11.37 -11.59
C MET A 174 1.34 11.59 -11.50
N TYR A 175 2.05 10.60 -10.98
CA TYR A 175 3.50 10.61 -10.95
C TYR A 175 4.13 10.40 -12.35
N HIS A 176 4.99 11.34 -12.77
CA HIS A 176 5.64 11.35 -14.09
C HIS A 176 6.97 10.57 -14.18
N HIS A 177 7.51 10.08 -13.05
CA HIS A 177 8.75 9.29 -13.00
C HIS A 177 8.53 7.85 -12.50
N PRO A 178 7.65 7.06 -13.15
CA PRO A 178 7.33 5.72 -12.66
C PRO A 178 8.52 4.76 -12.72
N ALA A 179 8.52 3.77 -11.82
CA ALA A 179 9.65 2.86 -11.66
C ALA A 179 9.99 2.05 -12.92
N TRP A 180 9.04 1.84 -13.84
CA TRP A 180 9.29 1.12 -15.08
C TRP A 180 10.19 1.86 -16.07
N ARG A 181 10.45 3.17 -15.88
CA ARG A 181 11.46 3.92 -16.66
C ARG A 181 12.86 3.30 -16.55
N ARG A 182 13.11 2.58 -15.46
CA ARG A 182 14.37 1.87 -15.17
C ARG A 182 14.44 0.46 -15.77
N SER A 183 13.41 0.06 -16.52
CA SER A 183 13.37 -1.25 -17.15
C SER A 183 14.29 -1.30 -18.36
N LYS A 184 14.79 -2.49 -18.69
CA LYS A 184 15.60 -2.75 -19.91
C LYS A 184 14.90 -2.35 -21.21
N ALA A 185 13.57 -2.24 -21.21
CA ALA A 185 12.81 -1.78 -22.37
C ALA A 185 12.93 -0.25 -22.58
N CYS A 186 13.29 0.50 -21.53
CA CYS A 186 13.31 1.96 -21.55
C CYS A 186 14.73 2.53 -21.52
N THR A 187 15.66 1.90 -20.82
CA THR A 187 17.04 2.41 -20.65
C THR A 187 18.06 1.27 -20.63
N ASP A 188 19.27 1.56 -21.12
CA ASP A 188 20.39 0.62 -21.10
C ASP A 188 21.07 0.56 -19.71
N ASP A 189 20.83 1.55 -18.84
CA ASP A 189 21.36 1.63 -17.47
C ASP A 189 20.55 0.81 -16.44
N SER A 190 19.61 -0.01 -16.90
CA SER A 190 18.78 -0.87 -16.05
C SER A 190 19.66 -1.72 -15.11
N PRO A 191 19.41 -1.72 -13.77
CA PRO A 191 18.16 -1.37 -13.10
C PRO A 191 18.08 0.08 -12.58
N TYR A 192 19.04 0.92 -12.94
CA TYR A 192 19.09 2.32 -12.55
C TYR A 192 18.30 3.18 -13.55
N GLU A 193 18.06 4.42 -13.15
CA GLU A 193 17.46 5.41 -14.04
C GLU A 193 18.55 6.01 -14.91
N GLY A 194 18.30 6.04 -16.21
CA GLY A 194 19.23 6.53 -17.22
C GLY A 194 18.46 7.20 -18.36
N ALA A 195 19.20 7.56 -19.41
CA ALA A 195 18.60 8.14 -20.59
C ALA A 195 17.59 7.15 -21.22
N ILE A 196 16.42 7.65 -21.60
CA ILE A 196 15.44 6.84 -22.32
C ILE A 196 15.96 6.61 -23.73
N ARG A 197 16.01 5.35 -24.16
CA ARG A 197 16.48 4.99 -25.50
C ARG A 197 15.64 5.65 -26.59
N GLN A 198 16.27 5.91 -27.74
CA GLN A 198 15.58 6.51 -28.89
C GLN A 198 14.51 5.56 -29.46
N ASP A 199 14.76 4.26 -29.42
CA ASP A 199 13.84 3.20 -29.86
C ASP A 199 12.89 2.71 -28.75
N ALA A 200 12.91 3.34 -27.57
CA ALA A 200 12.07 2.95 -26.45
C ALA A 200 10.58 3.13 -26.80
N PRO A 201 9.71 2.18 -26.40
CA PRO A 201 8.29 2.27 -26.67
C PRO A 201 7.67 3.50 -25.98
N SER A 202 6.61 4.05 -26.57
CA SER A 202 5.96 5.29 -26.11
C SER A 202 5.63 5.28 -24.62
N TRP A 203 5.18 4.13 -24.12
CA TRP A 203 4.79 3.95 -22.72
C TRP A 203 5.93 4.08 -21.69
N CYS A 204 7.20 4.08 -22.10
CA CYS A 204 8.29 4.39 -21.18
C CYS A 204 8.18 5.81 -20.59
N ARG A 205 7.51 6.72 -21.31
CA ARG A 205 7.26 8.11 -20.88
C ARG A 205 5.88 8.30 -20.24
N ALA A 206 5.07 7.23 -20.19
CA ALA A 206 3.73 7.30 -19.65
C ALA A 206 3.76 7.53 -18.13
N PRO A 207 2.99 8.49 -17.60
CA PRO A 207 2.85 8.67 -16.16
C PRO A 207 2.09 7.49 -15.53
N PHE A 208 2.40 7.19 -14.27
CA PHE A 208 1.74 6.14 -13.51
C PHE A 208 1.87 6.38 -12.01
N GLU A 209 0.75 6.17 -11.32
CA GLU A 209 0.63 6.49 -9.90
C GLU A 209 0.74 5.22 -9.03
N PRO A 210 1.93 4.90 -8.49
CA PRO A 210 2.10 3.70 -7.65
C PRO A 210 1.37 3.79 -6.31
N GLU A 211 1.02 5.00 -5.86
CA GLU A 211 0.32 5.28 -4.62
C GLU A 211 -1.16 5.63 -4.86
N GLY A 212 -1.70 5.25 -6.03
CA GLY A 212 -3.05 5.58 -6.49
C GLY A 212 -4.15 4.94 -5.65
N ILE A 213 -5.40 5.11 -6.09
CA ILE A 213 -6.59 4.74 -5.32
C ILE A 213 -6.66 3.23 -5.14
N LEU A 214 -6.55 2.48 -6.24
CA LEU A 214 -6.70 1.03 -6.19
C LEU A 214 -5.53 0.36 -5.45
N SER A 215 -4.31 0.89 -5.62
CA SER A 215 -3.15 0.44 -4.86
C SER A 215 -3.28 0.76 -3.36
N SER A 216 -3.90 1.90 -3.01
CA SER A 216 -4.16 2.30 -1.63
C SER A 216 -5.25 1.45 -0.97
N ILE A 217 -6.27 1.05 -1.72
CA ILE A 217 -7.27 0.07 -1.26
C ILE A 217 -6.59 -1.26 -0.93
N SER A 218 -5.70 -1.75 -1.80
CA SER A 218 -4.92 -2.96 -1.53
C SER A 218 -4.05 -2.83 -0.27
N ALA A 219 -3.54 -1.63 0.03
CA ALA A 219 -2.73 -1.37 1.23
C ALA A 219 -3.46 -1.57 2.56
N ILE A 220 -4.79 -1.54 2.57
CA ILE A 220 -5.61 -1.86 3.73
C ILE A 220 -5.32 -3.29 4.20
N LEU A 221 -5.08 -4.24 3.26
CA LEU A 221 -4.77 -5.63 3.58
C LEU A 221 -3.51 -5.77 4.44
N SER A 222 -2.42 -5.08 4.05
CA SER A 222 -1.18 -5.06 4.82
C SER A 222 -1.37 -4.47 6.21
N THR A 223 -2.20 -3.43 6.33
CA THR A 223 -2.50 -2.81 7.63
C THR A 223 -3.31 -3.76 8.52
N ILE A 224 -4.30 -4.46 7.98
CA ILE A 224 -5.06 -5.48 8.72
C ILE A 224 -4.15 -6.61 9.21
N ILE A 225 -3.26 -7.11 8.35
CA ILE A 225 -2.26 -8.12 8.73
C ILE A 225 -1.38 -7.59 9.87
N GLY A 226 -0.88 -6.35 9.76
CA GLY A 226 -0.07 -5.71 10.80
C GLY A 226 -0.82 -5.56 12.14
N VAL A 227 -2.08 -5.15 12.10
CA VAL A 227 -2.93 -5.02 13.29
C VAL A 227 -3.17 -6.39 13.96
N HIS A 228 -3.41 -7.45 13.17
CA HIS A 228 -3.49 -8.83 13.70
C HIS A 228 -2.22 -9.24 14.45
N PHE A 229 -1.03 -8.90 13.92
CA PHE A 229 0.24 -9.13 14.61
C PHE A 229 0.35 -8.31 15.91
N GLY A 230 -0.15 -7.07 15.91
CA GLY A 230 -0.24 -6.22 17.11
C GLY A 230 -1.15 -6.82 18.19
N HIS A 231 -2.31 -7.35 17.82
CA HIS A 231 -3.23 -7.99 18.78
C HIS A 231 -2.62 -9.25 19.42
N ILE A 232 -1.83 -10.02 18.67
CA ILE A 232 -1.10 -11.17 19.23
C ILE A 232 -0.18 -10.74 20.38
N ILE A 233 0.49 -9.58 20.27
CA ILE A 233 1.33 -9.05 21.36
C ILE A 233 0.49 -8.77 22.61
N LEU A 234 -0.68 -8.16 22.44
CA LEU A 234 -1.54 -7.71 23.53
C LEU A 234 -2.28 -8.88 24.23
N HIS A 235 -2.74 -9.87 23.47
CA HIS A 235 -3.64 -10.91 23.99
C HIS A 235 -2.94 -12.22 24.39
N LEU A 236 -1.89 -12.65 23.67
CA LEU A 236 -1.14 -13.85 24.06
C LEU A 236 -0.13 -13.47 25.11
N LYS A 237 -0.15 -14.07 26.30
CA LYS A 237 0.83 -13.77 27.37
C LYS A 237 2.16 -14.52 27.19
N GLY A 238 2.13 -15.72 26.59
CA GLY A 238 3.31 -16.59 26.47
C GLY A 238 4.20 -16.24 25.27
N HIS A 239 5.50 -16.03 25.51
CA HIS A 239 6.49 -15.73 24.47
C HIS A 239 6.53 -16.80 23.37
N SER A 240 6.67 -18.08 23.73
CA SER A 240 6.71 -19.19 22.75
C SER A 240 5.44 -19.30 21.92
N ALA A 241 4.28 -18.98 22.49
CA ALA A 241 3.01 -18.99 21.78
C ALA A 241 2.94 -17.85 20.75
N ARG A 242 3.42 -16.64 21.09
CA ARG A 242 3.54 -15.50 20.17
C ARG A 242 4.45 -15.84 18.98
N LEU A 243 5.67 -16.32 19.26
CA LEU A 243 6.63 -16.71 18.21
C LEU A 243 6.02 -17.77 17.29
N LYS A 244 5.43 -18.84 17.86
CA LYS A 244 4.83 -19.92 17.06
C LYS A 244 3.75 -19.37 16.13
N HIS A 245 2.92 -18.44 16.61
CA HIS A 245 1.87 -17.83 15.80
C HIS A 245 2.42 -16.94 14.69
N TRP A 246 3.39 -16.08 14.98
CA TRP A 246 4.01 -15.20 13.99
C TRP A 246 4.80 -15.97 12.94
N ILE A 247 5.59 -16.96 13.35
CA ILE A 247 6.35 -17.81 12.42
C ILE A 247 5.38 -18.61 11.57
N SER A 248 4.36 -19.26 12.16
CA SER A 248 3.37 -20.03 11.40
C SER A 248 2.62 -19.15 10.40
N THR A 249 2.13 -17.98 10.82
CA THR A 249 1.40 -17.06 9.93
C THR A 249 2.32 -16.49 8.86
N GLY A 250 3.57 -16.16 9.22
CA GLY A 250 4.58 -15.64 8.31
C GLY A 250 4.95 -16.65 7.22
N LEU A 251 5.17 -17.91 7.58
CA LEU A 251 5.44 -18.99 6.63
C LEU A 251 4.26 -19.24 5.69
N VAL A 252 3.03 -19.25 6.20
CA VAL A 252 1.83 -19.42 5.37
C VAL A 252 1.69 -18.27 4.36
N LEU A 253 1.84 -17.02 4.80
CA LEU A 253 1.78 -15.86 3.91
C LEU A 253 2.91 -15.87 2.87
N LEU A 254 4.13 -16.23 3.28
CA LEU A 254 5.27 -16.31 2.37
C LEU A 254 5.07 -17.42 1.32
N ALA A 255 4.63 -18.60 1.74
CA ALA A 255 4.31 -19.71 0.83
C ALA A 255 3.19 -19.33 -0.14
N LEU A 256 2.11 -18.70 0.34
CA LEU A 256 1.00 -18.24 -0.50
C LEU A 256 1.46 -17.21 -1.54
N GLY A 257 2.21 -16.19 -1.12
CA GLY A 257 2.70 -15.14 -2.00
C GLY A 257 3.66 -15.66 -3.07
N LEU A 258 4.57 -16.56 -2.71
CA LEU A 258 5.48 -17.22 -3.65
C LEU A 258 4.73 -18.16 -4.60
N THR A 259 3.77 -18.94 -4.10
CA THR A 259 2.95 -19.81 -4.95
C THR A 259 2.21 -19.00 -6.01
N LEU A 260 1.58 -17.89 -5.63
CA LEU A 260 0.91 -16.98 -6.58
C LEU A 260 1.86 -16.41 -7.64
N HIS A 261 3.12 -16.16 -7.27
CA HIS A 261 4.14 -15.67 -8.20
C HIS A 261 4.60 -16.77 -9.17
N PHE A 262 4.98 -17.93 -8.66
CA PHE A 262 5.52 -19.04 -9.46
C PHE A 262 4.47 -19.74 -10.32
N THR A 263 3.20 -19.71 -9.93
CA THR A 263 2.08 -20.21 -10.76
C THR A 263 1.67 -19.21 -11.85
N HIS A 264 2.35 -18.07 -11.97
CA HIS A 264 2.02 -16.98 -12.89
C HIS A 264 0.62 -16.37 -12.71
N LEU A 265 -0.10 -16.71 -11.64
CA LEU A 265 -1.39 -16.10 -11.32
C LEU A 265 -1.23 -14.60 -11.07
N MET A 266 -0.20 -14.18 -10.33
CA MET A 266 0.02 -12.76 -10.03
C MET A 266 1.49 -12.46 -9.68
N PRO A 267 2.18 -11.62 -10.45
CA PRO A 267 3.58 -11.29 -10.22
C PRO A 267 3.74 -10.45 -8.95
N LEU A 268 4.94 -10.53 -8.36
CA LEU A 268 5.35 -9.67 -7.27
C LEU A 268 5.56 -8.25 -7.83
N ASN A 269 4.55 -7.40 -7.68
CA ASN A 269 4.56 -6.06 -8.25
C ASN A 269 4.28 -5.02 -7.16
N LYS A 270 5.34 -4.28 -6.79
CA LYS A 270 5.28 -3.19 -5.81
C LYS A 270 4.40 -2.03 -6.29
N GLN A 271 4.45 -1.71 -7.58
CA GLN A 271 3.73 -0.57 -8.16
C GLN A 271 2.21 -0.79 -8.16
N LEU A 272 1.76 -2.02 -8.37
CA LEU A 272 0.34 -2.41 -8.25
C LEU A 272 -0.08 -2.65 -6.78
N TYR A 273 0.89 -2.70 -5.88
CA TYR A 273 0.71 -3.22 -4.53
C TYR A 273 -0.03 -4.57 -4.55
N SER A 274 0.49 -5.50 -5.36
CA SER A 274 -0.19 -6.77 -5.66
C SER A 274 -0.39 -7.63 -4.41
N PHE A 275 -1.43 -8.45 -4.40
CA PHE A 275 -1.69 -9.30 -3.23
C PHE A 275 -0.58 -10.34 -3.00
N SER A 276 0.09 -10.84 -4.05
CA SER A 276 1.28 -11.69 -3.89
C SER A 276 2.44 -10.92 -3.25
N TYR A 277 2.66 -9.66 -3.64
CA TYR A 277 3.65 -8.79 -3.00
C TYR A 277 3.32 -8.54 -1.52
N ILE A 278 2.06 -8.29 -1.17
CA ILE A 278 1.61 -8.13 0.22
C ILE A 278 1.90 -9.39 1.04
N CYS A 279 1.54 -10.56 0.52
CA CYS A 279 1.77 -11.85 1.19
C CYS A 279 3.26 -12.11 1.44
N VAL A 280 4.11 -11.93 0.43
CA VAL A 280 5.57 -12.14 0.57
C VAL A 280 6.18 -11.14 1.56
N THR A 281 5.86 -9.85 1.42
CA THR A 281 6.44 -8.81 2.29
C THR A 281 5.96 -8.91 3.74
N SER A 282 4.67 -9.20 3.95
CA SER A 282 4.13 -9.42 5.30
C SER A 282 4.69 -10.71 5.92
N GLY A 283 4.84 -11.78 5.13
CA GLY A 283 5.46 -13.03 5.57
C GLY A 283 6.93 -12.85 5.96
N ALA A 284 7.71 -12.16 5.14
CA ALA A 284 9.11 -11.83 5.44
C ALA A 284 9.23 -10.93 6.67
N ALA A 285 8.40 -9.89 6.77
CA ALA A 285 8.36 -9.01 7.94
C ALA A 285 8.01 -9.76 9.22
N ALA A 286 7.08 -10.72 9.18
CA ALA A 286 6.72 -11.57 10.30
C ALA A 286 7.90 -12.42 10.81
N LEU A 287 8.68 -13.00 9.89
CA LEU A 287 9.86 -13.80 10.23
C LEU A 287 10.97 -12.92 10.82
N VAL A 288 11.27 -11.78 10.19
CA VAL A 288 12.26 -10.81 10.71
C VAL A 288 11.84 -10.30 12.09
N PHE A 289 10.56 -9.95 12.27
CA PHE A 289 10.03 -9.52 13.55
C PHE A 289 10.16 -10.61 14.62
N SER A 290 9.88 -11.87 14.27
CA SER A 290 10.03 -13.02 15.18
C SER A 290 11.49 -13.24 15.59
N SER A 291 12.43 -13.12 14.64
CA SER A 291 13.87 -13.24 14.92
C SER A 291 14.36 -12.14 15.86
N LEU A 292 14.01 -10.88 15.58
CA LEU A 292 14.37 -9.74 16.43
C LEU A 292 13.76 -9.87 17.83
N TYR A 293 12.51 -10.29 17.92
CA TYR A 293 11.83 -10.51 19.20
C TYR A 293 12.50 -11.61 20.04
N SER A 294 12.94 -12.69 19.38
CA SER A 294 13.69 -13.78 20.04
C SER A 294 15.02 -13.31 20.60
N LEU A 295 15.77 -12.49 19.85
CA LEU A 295 17.04 -11.91 20.30
C LEU A 295 16.88 -11.03 21.54
N VAL A 296 15.80 -10.27 21.63
CA VAL A 296 15.52 -9.41 22.79
C VAL A 296 15.17 -10.25 24.03
N ILE A 297 14.45 -11.36 23.88
CA ILE A 297 14.07 -12.23 25.01
C ILE A 297 15.25 -13.07 25.51
N LEU A 298 16.09 -13.55 24.60
CA LEU A 298 17.25 -14.38 24.95
C LEU A 298 18.39 -13.56 25.56
N LYS A 299 18.32 -12.22 25.52
CA LYS A 299 19.30 -11.36 26.18
C LYS A 299 19.04 -11.39 27.70
N PRO A 300 19.96 -11.92 28.52
CA PRO A 300 19.79 -11.92 29.97
C PRO A 300 19.75 -10.47 30.48
N PRO A 301 18.97 -10.18 31.54
CA PRO A 301 19.04 -8.89 32.21
C PRO A 301 20.46 -8.74 32.79
N HIS A 302 21.15 -7.67 32.38
CA HIS A 302 22.38 -7.22 33.02
C HIS A 302 22.08 -6.61 34.38
#